data_AF-A0A967NLH5-F1
#
_entry.id   AF-A0A967NLH5-F1
#
_cell.length_a   1.000
_cell.length_b   1.000
_cell.length_c   1.000
_cell.angle_alpha   90.00
_cell.angle_beta   90.00
_cell.angle_gamma   90.00
#
_symmetry.space_group_name_H-M   'P 1'
#
loop_
_entity.id
_entity.type
_entity.pdbx_description
1 polymer ?
#
loop_
_entity_poly.entity_id
_entity_poly.type
_entity_poly.pdbx_seq_one_letter_code
_entity_poly.pdbx_strand_id
1 'polypeptide(L)'
;MYRSEDTKAILLTAERLGMSEFEVFSAAYRAWFHERAATASLERYFVAYLFNGRAPFWVRHFTRSTLLEEPASEGPVARGTVNACAEIVDFIQLALQLTARRPPRPRLLAHTHRLLA
;
A
#
# COMPACT_ATOMS: atom_id res chain seq x y z
N MET A 1 -6.92 -2.69 12.72
CA MET A 1 -5.76 -2.18 13.50
C MET A 1 -4.80 -1.50 12.53
N TYR A 2 -4.91 -0.18 12.38
CA TYR A 2 -4.07 0.60 11.47
C TYR A 2 -2.64 0.66 12.01
N ARG A 3 -1.68 0.08 11.28
CA ARG A 3 -0.31 -0.16 11.77
C ARG A 3 0.56 1.11 11.91
N SER A 4 0.13 2.26 11.39
CA SER A 4 0.87 3.54 11.44
C SER A 4 -0.08 4.73 11.24
N GLU A 5 0.27 5.90 11.79
CA GLU A 5 -0.46 7.17 11.56
C GLU A 5 -0.50 7.53 10.06
N ASP A 6 0.58 7.23 9.33
CA ASP A 6 0.63 7.43 7.88
C ASP A 6 -0.44 6.56 7.17
N THR A 7 -0.58 5.30 7.56
CA THR A 7 -1.59 4.38 7.01
C THR A 7 -3.00 4.86 7.30
N LYS A 8 -3.27 5.39 8.50
CA LYS A 8 -4.58 5.99 8.82
C LYS A 8 -4.87 7.18 7.92
N ALA A 9 -3.92 8.10 7.77
CA ALA A 9 -4.09 9.29 6.96
C ALA A 9 -4.34 8.95 5.49
N ILE A 10 -3.60 7.99 4.94
CA ILE A 10 -3.79 7.52 3.55
C ILE A 10 -5.19 6.93 3.37
N LEU A 11 -5.62 6.04 4.26
CA LEU A 11 -6.92 5.38 4.15
C LEU A 11 -8.10 6.35 4.33
N LEU A 12 -8.00 7.30 5.26
CA LEU A 12 -9.00 8.37 5.39
C LEU A 12 -9.04 9.27 4.14
N THR A 13 -7.89 9.55 3.56
CA THR A 13 -7.81 10.33 2.30
C THR A 13 -8.42 9.55 1.14
N ALA A 14 -8.14 8.26 1.05
CA ALA A 14 -8.69 7.34 0.06
C ALA A 14 -10.22 7.27 0.14
N GLU A 15 -10.78 7.08 1.34
CA GLU A 15 -12.23 7.14 1.59
C GLU A 15 -12.82 8.50 1.20
N ARG A 16 -12.19 9.59 1.65
CA ARG A 16 -12.68 10.96 1.38
C ARG A 16 -12.74 11.28 -0.11
N LEU A 17 -11.76 10.81 -0.89
CA LEU A 17 -11.67 11.06 -2.33
C LEU A 17 -12.40 10.00 -3.16
N GLY A 18 -12.82 8.87 -2.57
CA GLY A 18 -13.39 7.73 -3.28
C GLY A 18 -12.36 7.05 -4.20
N MET A 19 -11.11 6.96 -3.75
CA MET A 19 -9.97 6.40 -4.49
C MET A 19 -9.33 5.26 -3.70
N SER A 20 -8.53 4.43 -4.35
CA SER A 20 -7.67 3.43 -3.71
C SER A 20 -6.43 4.08 -3.08
N GLU A 21 -5.76 3.37 -2.15
CA GLU A 21 -4.49 3.84 -1.55
C GLU A 21 -3.41 4.09 -2.62
N PHE A 22 -3.36 3.26 -3.66
CA PHE A 22 -2.40 3.44 -4.75
C PHE A 22 -2.70 4.69 -5.58
N GLU A 23 -3.98 5.01 -5.80
CA GLU A 23 -4.38 6.23 -6.47
C GLU A 23 -4.09 7.48 -5.65
N VAL A 24 -4.15 7.40 -4.32
CA VAL A 24 -3.66 8.48 -3.43
C VAL A 24 -2.17 8.75 -3.68
N PHE A 25 -1.35 7.71 -3.89
CA PHE A 25 0.06 7.89 -4.25
C PHE A 25 0.21 8.55 -5.64
N SER A 26 -0.58 8.12 -6.63
CA SER A 26 -0.56 8.74 -7.96
C SER A 26 -0.98 10.22 -7.92
N ALA A 27 -2.05 10.52 -7.19
CA ALA A 27 -2.55 11.89 -7.01
C ALA A 27 -1.55 12.77 -6.27
N ALA A 28 -0.96 12.27 -5.18
CA ALA A 28 0.05 12.99 -4.41
C ALA A 28 1.32 13.24 -5.23
N TYR A 29 1.76 12.27 -6.04
CA TYR A 29 2.90 12.45 -6.92
C TYR A 29 2.64 13.55 -7.96
N ARG A 30 1.46 13.53 -8.60
CA ARG A 30 1.08 14.56 -9.57
C ARG A 30 0.95 15.94 -8.92
N ALA A 31 0.41 16.02 -7.72
CA ALA A 31 0.29 17.27 -6.98
C ALA A 31 1.67 17.85 -6.59
N TRP A 32 2.65 16.98 -6.30
CA TRP A 32 3.97 17.40 -5.85
C TRP A 32 4.94 17.71 -7.00
N PHE A 33 4.99 16.85 -8.01
CA PHE A 33 5.95 16.95 -9.12
C PHE A 33 5.37 17.58 -10.37
N HIS A 34 4.07 17.90 -10.39
CA HIS A 34 3.34 18.41 -11.57
C HIS A 34 3.40 17.48 -12.80
N GLU A 35 3.74 16.21 -12.58
CA GLU A 35 3.91 15.21 -13.64
C GLU A 35 3.13 13.93 -13.34
N ARG A 36 2.77 13.19 -14.39
CA ARG A 36 2.20 11.84 -14.22
C ARG A 36 3.34 10.85 -14.02
N ALA A 37 3.36 10.18 -12.86
CA ALA A 37 4.34 9.15 -12.61
C ALA A 37 4.10 7.90 -13.48
N ALA A 38 5.19 7.23 -13.87
CA ALA A 38 5.12 5.88 -14.40
C ALA A 38 4.73 4.89 -13.28
N THR A 39 3.82 3.96 -13.56
CA THR A 39 3.29 2.99 -12.59
C THR A 39 4.39 2.24 -11.84
N ALA A 40 5.41 1.76 -12.55
CA ALA A 40 6.55 1.04 -11.96
C ALA A 40 7.33 1.87 -10.93
N SER A 41 7.40 3.19 -11.12
CA SER A 41 8.06 4.09 -10.16
C SER A 41 7.24 4.25 -8.89
N LEU A 42 5.92 4.37 -9.01
CA LEU A 42 5.01 4.46 -7.86
C LEU A 42 4.93 3.16 -7.08
N GLU A 43 4.93 2.02 -7.78
CA GLU A 43 4.89 0.70 -7.17
C GLU A 43 6.04 0.49 -6.18
N ARG A 44 7.25 0.93 -6.53
CA ARG A 44 8.41 0.87 -5.62
C ARG A 44 8.15 1.60 -4.30
N TYR A 45 7.56 2.80 -4.35
CA TYR A 45 7.24 3.56 -3.15
C TYR A 45 6.07 2.94 -2.38
N PHE A 46 5.07 2.44 -3.10
CA PHE A 46 3.88 1.83 -2.50
C PHE A 46 4.21 0.52 -1.78
N VAL A 47 4.99 -0.37 -2.40
CA VAL A 47 5.47 -1.59 -1.77
C VAL A 47 6.31 -1.28 -0.53
N ALA A 48 7.24 -0.32 -0.62
CA ALA A 48 8.01 0.12 0.55
C ALA A 48 7.12 0.64 1.69
N TYR A 49 6.03 1.34 1.37
CA TYR A 49 5.02 1.76 2.33
C TYR A 49 4.30 0.57 2.96
N LEU A 50 3.85 -0.42 2.17
CA LEU A 50 3.15 -1.60 2.70
C LEU A 50 3.99 -2.41 3.70
N PHE A 51 5.31 -2.53 3.45
CA PHE A 51 6.22 -3.23 4.34
C PHE A 51 6.56 -2.44 5.61
N ASN A 52 6.80 -1.13 5.48
CA ASN A 52 7.34 -0.33 6.59
C ASN A 52 6.28 0.50 7.33
N GLY A 53 5.06 0.60 6.80
CA GLY A 53 4.00 1.48 7.32
C GLY A 53 4.35 2.97 7.26
N ARG A 54 5.37 3.36 6.48
CA ARG A 54 5.83 4.75 6.36
C ARG A 54 5.61 5.26 4.96
N ALA A 55 4.86 6.35 4.85
CA ALA A 55 4.59 6.97 3.57
C ALA A 55 5.72 7.95 3.19
N PRO A 56 6.01 8.12 1.88
CA PRO A 56 6.90 9.18 1.42
C PRO A 56 6.41 10.57 1.86
N PHE A 57 7.33 11.52 2.03
CA PHE A 57 7.00 12.86 2.53
C PHE A 57 5.94 13.59 1.68
N TRP A 58 5.96 13.40 0.35
CA TRP A 58 5.00 14.01 -0.57
C TRP A 58 3.60 13.41 -0.41
N VAL A 59 3.48 12.11 -0.08
CA VAL A 59 2.18 11.50 0.28
C VAL A 59 1.68 12.07 1.60
N ARG A 60 2.54 12.16 2.61
CA ARG A 60 2.17 12.68 3.94
C ARG A 60 1.73 14.15 3.86
N HIS A 61 2.38 14.92 3.02
CA HIS A 61 1.99 16.30 2.75
C HIS A 61 0.61 16.35 2.09
N PHE A 62 0.40 15.56 1.05
CA PHE A 62 -0.88 15.49 0.33
C PHE A 62 -2.04 15.10 1.23
N THR A 63 -1.91 13.99 1.99
CA THR A 63 -2.98 13.52 2.90
C THR A 63 -3.29 14.56 3.98
N ARG A 64 -2.27 15.23 4.54
CA ARG A 64 -2.49 16.32 5.50
C ARG A 64 -3.26 17.48 4.89
N SER A 65 -2.90 17.92 3.68
CA SER A 65 -3.62 19.00 3.00
C SER A 65 -5.07 18.62 2.69
N THR A 66 -5.31 17.41 2.17
CA THR A 66 -6.65 16.94 1.83
C THR A 66 -7.54 16.73 3.06
N LEU A 67 -6.97 16.32 4.19
CA LEU A 67 -7.73 16.11 5.43
C LEU A 67 -8.01 17.42 6.18
N LEU A 68 -7.12 18.42 6.07
CA LEU A 68 -7.29 19.75 6.66
C LEU A 68 -8.26 20.65 5.88
N GLU A 69 -8.46 20.38 4.59
CA GLU A 69 -9.47 21.08 3.82
C GLU A 69 -10.84 20.81 4.45
N GLU A 70 -11.56 21.84 4.88
CA GLU A 70 -12.99 21.72 5.13
C GLU A 70 -13.67 21.39 3.79
N PRO A 71 -14.75 20.58 3.76
CA PRO A 71 -15.48 20.36 2.52
C PRO A 71 -16.06 21.70 2.05
N ALA A 72 -15.33 22.41 1.19
CA ALA A 72 -15.82 23.60 0.53
C ALA A 72 -17.12 23.22 -0.17
N SER A 73 -18.20 23.92 0.14
CA SER A 73 -19.52 23.72 -0.47
C SER A 73 -19.49 24.20 -1.92
N GLU A 74 -18.76 23.52 -2.82
CA GLU A 74 -18.60 23.97 -4.20
C GLU A 74 -18.62 22.80 -5.19
N GLY A 75 -19.80 22.58 -5.76
CA GLY A 75 -20.02 22.13 -7.14
C GLY A 75 -19.61 20.69 -7.51
N PRO A 76 -20.21 20.13 -8.59
CA PRO A 76 -19.81 18.82 -9.11
C PRO A 76 -18.45 18.94 -9.80
N VAL A 77 -17.37 18.93 -9.03
CA VAL A 77 -16.02 18.70 -9.56
C VAL A 77 -16.07 17.31 -10.20
N ALA A 78 -15.89 17.28 -11.52
CA ALA A 78 -15.89 16.08 -12.33
C ALA A 78 -14.88 15.08 -11.74
N ARG A 79 -15.40 14.16 -10.91
CA ARG A 79 -14.68 12.98 -10.41
C ARG A 79 -14.33 12.16 -11.64
N GLY A 80 -13.09 12.30 -12.11
CA GLY A 80 -12.53 11.39 -13.08
C GLY A 80 -12.57 10.00 -12.46
N THR A 81 -13.53 9.18 -12.88
CA THR A 81 -13.58 7.74 -12.63
C THR A 81 -12.39 7.11 -13.31
N VAL A 82 -11.26 7.07 -12.62
CA VAL A 82 -10.19 6.13 -12.92
C VAL A 82 -10.62 4.79 -12.36
N ASN A 83 -11.35 4.04 -13.18
CA ASN A 83 -11.55 2.61 -12.99
C ASN A 83 -10.18 1.94 -13.21
N ALA A 84 -9.36 1.88 -12.18
CA ALA A 84 -8.17 1.05 -12.19
C ALA A 84 -8.00 0.41 -10.82
N CYS A 85 -7.86 -0.92 -10.84
CA CYS A 85 -7.38 -1.73 -9.72
C CYS A 85 -8.43 -2.21 -8.71
N ALA A 86 -9.50 -2.85 -9.20
CA ALA A 86 -10.13 -3.95 -8.45
C ALA A 86 -9.19 -5.17 -8.31
N GLU A 87 -8.09 -5.23 -9.06
CA GLU A 87 -7.21 -6.42 -9.14
C GLU A 87 -5.96 -6.38 -8.23
N ILE A 88 -5.61 -5.22 -7.64
CA ILE A 88 -4.39 -5.11 -6.79
C ILE A 88 -4.67 -5.57 -5.35
N VAL A 89 -5.90 -5.46 -4.87
CA VAL A 89 -6.27 -5.85 -3.49
C VAL A 89 -6.08 -7.36 -3.30
N ASP A 90 -6.35 -8.18 -4.32
CA ASP A 90 -6.11 -9.63 -4.28
C ASP A 90 -4.62 -9.98 -4.19
N PHE A 91 -3.74 -9.18 -4.81
CA PHE A 91 -2.29 -9.47 -4.80
C PHE A 91 -1.66 -9.20 -3.43
N ILE A 92 -2.09 -8.14 -2.73
CA ILE A 92 -1.63 -7.83 -1.38
C ILE A 92 -2.14 -8.88 -0.38
N GLN A 93 -3.40 -9.31 -0.53
CA GLN A 93 -4.01 -10.36 0.28
C GLN A 93 -3.29 -11.71 0.05
N LEU A 94 -2.96 -12.05 -1.19
CA LEU A 94 -2.24 -13.29 -1.57
C LEU A 94 -0.79 -13.28 -1.07
N ALA A 95 -0.07 -12.16 -1.19
CA ALA A 95 1.29 -12.02 -0.69
C ALA A 95 1.35 -12.18 0.85
N LEU A 96 0.34 -11.66 1.57
CA LEU A 96 0.22 -11.84 3.02
C LEU A 96 -0.07 -13.31 3.42
N GLN A 97 -0.84 -14.04 2.62
CA GLN A 97 -1.14 -15.46 2.86
C GLN A 97 0.06 -16.40 2.58
N LEU A 98 0.90 -16.08 1.59
CA LEU A 98 2.06 -16.91 1.23
C LEU A 98 3.20 -16.79 2.26
N THR A 99 3.37 -15.65 2.91
CA THR A 99 4.39 -15.47 3.98
C THR A 99 4.01 -16.15 5.30
N ALA A 100 2.73 -16.51 5.49
CA ALA A 100 2.23 -17.16 6.70
C ALA A 100 2.50 -18.69 6.76
N ARG A 101 2.96 -19.31 5.66
CA ARG A 101 3.38 -20.73 5.67
C ARG A 101 4.81 -20.86 6.19
N ARG A 102 4.98 -20.82 7.52
CA ARG A 102 6.20 -21.31 8.18
C ARG A 102 6.49 -22.73 7.67
N PRO A 103 7.68 -23.03 7.11
CA PRO A 103 8.02 -24.41 6.82
C PRO A 103 8.06 -25.21 8.13
N PRO A 104 7.62 -26.48 8.13
CA PRO A 104 7.69 -27.32 9.31
C PRO A 104 9.16 -27.42 9.76
N ARG A 105 9.41 -27.20 11.06
CA ARG A 105 10.74 -27.41 11.66
C ARG A 105 11.22 -28.82 11.25
N PRO A 106 12.45 -28.98 10.73
CA PRO A 106 12.97 -30.32 10.50
C PRO A 106 13.01 -31.03 11.84
N ARG A 107 12.19 -32.07 12.00
CA ARG A 107 12.34 -33.01 13.11
C ARG A 107 13.71 -33.67 12.92
N LEU A 108 14.67 -33.30 13.76
CA LEU A 108 15.91 -34.03 13.95
C LEU A 108 15.54 -35.43 14.47
N LEU A 109 15.28 -36.36 13.55
CA LEU A 109 15.16 -37.77 13.84
C LEU A 109 16.57 -38.35 13.80
N ALA A 110 17.10 -38.58 14.99
CA ALA A 110 18.22 -39.48 15.20
C ALA A 110 17.82 -40.91 14.81
N HIS A 111 18.52 -41.52 13.86
CA HIS A 111 18.72 -42.98 13.72
C HIS A 111 19.76 -43.25 12.62
N THR A 112 21.01 -43.60 12.98
CA THR A 112 21.56 -44.97 13.00
C THR A 112 21.61 -45.70 11.64
N HIS A 113 22.82 -45.93 11.13
CA HIS A 113 23.25 -47.06 10.30
C HIS A 113 24.80 -47.05 10.40
N ARG A 114 25.50 -47.86 11.23
CA ARG A 114 25.78 -49.31 11.21
C ARG A 114 26.40 -49.82 9.88
N LEU A 115 27.67 -50.26 9.98
CA LEU A 115 28.42 -51.26 9.15
C LEU A 115 28.86 -50.76 7.74
N LEU A 116 30.07 -50.99 7.19
CA LEU A 116 31.15 -51.99 7.36
C LEU A 116 32.49 -51.42 6.83
N ALA A 117 33.59 -51.71 7.53
CA ALA A 117 34.90 -52.08 6.97
C ALA A 117 35.66 -52.85 8.05
#